data_AF-A0A9D5Q3B7-F1
#
_entry.id   AF-A0A9D5Q3B7-F1
#
_cell.length_a   1.000
_cell.length_b   1.000
_cell.length_c   1.000
_cell.angle_alpha   90.00
_cell.angle_beta   90.00
_cell.angle_gamma   90.00
#
_symmetry.space_group_name_H-M   'P 1'
#
loop_
_entity.id
_entity.type
_entity.pdbx_description
1 polymer ?
#
loop_
_entity_poly.entity_id
_entity_poly.type
_entity_poly.pdbx_seq_one_letter_code
_entity_poly.pdbx_strand_id
1 'polypeptide(L)'
;MEIFLEISIIIAIAAAVALVMQLLRLPLLLGHIITGIIVGPAAMNILHSGEALEVFSHLGITSLLFIVGLSLSPKVIREVGKVALVAGIGQVVFTVILGFLISLTFGFNTLTSVYLAVAFTFSSTIIISKLLSDKRDTNTLYGKIAIGMLLVQDVIATIVLI
;
A
#
# COMPACT_ATOMS: atom_id res chain seq x y z
N MET A 1 29.03 -11.23 -4.13
CA MET A 1 29.04 -11.52 -2.69
C MET A 1 28.24 -12.80 -2.50
N GLU A 2 28.50 -13.65 -1.51
CA GLU A 2 27.63 -14.80 -1.25
C GLU A 2 26.21 -14.28 -0.97
N ILE A 3 25.19 -14.86 -1.60
CA ILE A 3 23.79 -14.42 -1.45
C ILE A 3 23.35 -14.35 0.02
N PHE A 4 23.87 -15.27 0.83
CA PHE A 4 23.64 -15.30 2.27
C PHE A 4 24.11 -14.02 2.96
N LEU A 5 25.26 -13.50 2.56
CA LEU A 5 25.85 -12.29 3.13
C LEU A 5 25.10 -11.04 2.65
N GLU A 6 24.67 -10.99 1.38
CA GLU A 6 23.77 -9.93 0.88
C GLU A 6 22.48 -9.85 1.70
N ILE A 7 21.77 -10.97 1.86
CA ILE A 7 20.53 -11.03 2.63
C ILE A 7 20.77 -10.66 4.10
N SER A 8 21.88 -11.12 4.69
CA SER A 8 22.24 -10.80 6.07
C SER A 8 22.45 -9.30 6.29
N ILE A 9 23.16 -8.64 5.36
CA ILE A 9 23.37 -7.18 5.42
C ILE A 9 22.04 -6.44 5.25
N ILE A 10 21.19 -6.86 4.30
CA ILE A 10 19.88 -6.26 4.08
C ILE A 10 19.03 -6.35 5.34
N ILE A 11 18.96 -7.52 5.98
CA ILE A 11 18.20 -7.72 7.21
C ILE A 11 18.79 -6.88 8.35
N ALA A 12 20.11 -6.80 8.49
CA ALA A 12 20.76 -6.00 9.51
C ALA A 12 20.45 -4.50 9.36
N ILE A 13 20.54 -3.97 8.14
CA ILE A 13 20.19 -2.58 7.84
C ILE A 13 18.68 -2.36 8.06
N ALA A 14 17.83 -3.28 7.61
CA ALA A 14 16.39 -3.23 7.82
C ALA A 14 16.04 -3.16 9.31
N ALA A 15 16.68 -3.99 10.13
CA ALA A 15 16.46 -4.01 11.58
C ALA A 15 16.91 -2.70 12.24
N ALA A 16 18.08 -2.18 11.87
CA ALA A 16 18.58 -0.91 12.38
C ALA A 16 17.64 0.26 12.03
N VAL A 17 17.22 0.34 10.76
CA VAL A 17 16.27 1.38 10.31
C VAL A 17 14.91 1.21 10.97
N ALA A 18 14.40 -0.02 11.11
CA ALA A 18 13.15 -0.31 11.79
C ALA A 18 13.19 0.14 13.26
N LEU A 19 14.31 -0.08 13.96
CA LEU A 19 14.50 0.37 15.34
C LEU A 19 14.43 1.90 15.42
N VAL A 20 15.08 2.60 14.50
CA VAL A 20 15.01 4.08 14.41
C VAL A 20 13.57 4.54 14.12
N MET A 21 12.88 3.91 13.16
CA MET A 21 11.47 4.23 12.88
C MET A 21 10.58 4.03 14.10
N GLN A 22 10.77 2.93 14.83
CA GLN A 22 10.01 2.63 16.04
C GLN A 22 10.29 3.66 17.14
N LEU A 23 11.55 4.07 17.33
CA LEU A 23 11.92 5.10 18.29
C LEU A 23 11.28 6.46 17.95
N LEU A 24 11.21 6.78 16.66
CA LEU A 24 10.53 7.98 16.14
C LEU A 24 9.00 7.83 16.05
N ARG A 25 8.45 6.66 16.41
CA ARG A 25 7.01 6.33 16.29
C ARG A 25 6.47 6.45 14.87
N LEU A 26 7.32 6.22 13.87
CA LEU A 26 6.97 6.21 12.46
C LEU A 26 6.54 4.79 12.03
N PRO A 27 5.64 4.67 11.04
CA PRO A 27 5.30 3.39 10.43
C PRO A 27 6.52 2.60 9.95
N LEU A 28 6.59 1.31 10.30
CA LEU A 28 7.71 0.43 9.90
C LEU A 28 7.88 0.31 8.38
N LEU A 29 6.78 0.45 7.64
CA LEU A 29 6.80 0.46 6.18
C LEU A 29 7.75 1.54 5.62
N LEU A 30 7.75 2.74 6.20
CA LEU A 30 8.69 3.80 5.80
C LEU A 30 10.12 3.34 5.99
N GLY A 31 10.40 2.63 7.08
CA GLY A 31 11.70 2.03 7.34
C GLY A 31 12.11 1.04 6.24
N HIS A 32 11.21 0.15 5.83
CA HIS A 32 11.50 -0.79 4.74
C HIS A 32 11.76 -0.11 3.40
N ILE A 33 11.02 0.96 3.06
CA ILE A 33 11.28 1.78 1.86
C ILE A 33 12.67 2.44 1.94
N ILE A 34 12.99 3.05 3.08
CA ILE A 34 14.29 3.69 3.33
C ILE A 34 15.42 2.67 3.22
N THR A 35 15.25 1.47 3.79
CA THR A 35 16.22 0.39 3.65
C THR A 35 16.42 0.02 2.18
N GLY A 36 15.34 -0.12 1.40
CA GLY A 36 15.43 -0.38 -0.04
C GLY A 36 16.24 0.69 -0.78
N ILE A 37 16.04 1.97 -0.45
CA ILE A 37 16.80 3.09 -1.02
C ILE A 37 18.28 3.01 -0.62
N ILE A 38 18.57 2.74 0.65
CA ILE A 38 19.95 2.65 1.18
C ILE A 38 20.73 1.51 0.54
N VAL A 39 20.14 0.31 0.50
CA VAL A 39 20.79 -0.91 -0.02
C VAL A 39 20.83 -0.88 -1.56
N GLY A 40 19.84 -0.25 -2.19
CA GLY A 40 19.72 -0.16 -3.63
C GLY A 40 20.82 0.67 -4.32
N PRO A 41 20.79 0.71 -5.66
CA PRO A 41 21.82 1.37 -6.47
C PRO A 41 21.88 2.88 -6.25
N ALA A 42 20.82 3.49 -5.71
CA ALA A 42 20.77 4.92 -5.41
C ALA A 42 21.70 5.35 -4.26
N ALA A 43 22.17 4.42 -3.42
CA ALA A 43 23.04 4.73 -2.29
C ALA A 43 24.23 3.77 -2.18
N MET A 44 24.09 2.63 -1.51
CA MET A 44 25.22 1.74 -1.23
C MET A 44 25.46 0.68 -2.32
N ASN A 45 24.50 0.49 -3.24
CA ASN A 45 24.58 -0.46 -4.36
C ASN A 45 25.05 -1.87 -3.95
N ILE A 46 24.48 -2.40 -2.86
CA ILE A 46 24.89 -3.68 -2.27
C ILE A 46 24.24 -4.87 -3.00
N LEU A 47 23.15 -4.61 -3.73
CA LEU A 47 22.36 -5.61 -4.45
C LEU A 47 23.05 -6.06 -5.75
N HIS A 48 23.62 -7.25 -5.74
CA HIS A 48 24.20 -7.87 -6.95
C HIS A 48 23.40 -9.10 -7.39
N SER A 49 22.69 -9.77 -6.48
CA SER A 49 21.89 -10.97 -6.74
C SER A 49 20.40 -10.66 -6.97
N GLY A 50 20.10 -9.85 -8.00
CA GLY A 50 18.74 -9.34 -8.26
C GLY A 50 17.65 -10.42 -8.40
N GLU A 51 17.95 -11.50 -9.14
CA GLU A 51 16.97 -12.58 -9.42
C GLU A 51 16.49 -13.28 -8.15
N ALA A 52 17.39 -13.60 -7.22
CA ALA A 52 17.00 -14.29 -6.00
C ALA A 52 16.22 -13.36 -5.06
N LEU A 53 16.60 -12.08 -4.98
CA LEU A 53 15.87 -11.08 -4.19
C LEU A 53 14.45 -10.87 -4.71
N GLU A 54 14.26 -10.95 -6.03
CA GLU A 54 12.95 -10.89 -6.68
C GLU A 54 12.07 -12.09 -6.29
N VAL A 55 12.63 -13.30 -6.22
CA VAL A 55 11.91 -14.50 -5.73
C VAL A 55 11.48 -14.32 -4.27
N PHE A 56 12.37 -13.85 -3.39
CA PHE A 56 12.02 -13.59 -1.99
C PHE A 56 10.93 -12.52 -1.86
N SER A 57 10.97 -11.49 -2.71
CA SER A 57 9.97 -10.41 -2.74
C SER A 57 8.60 -10.93 -3.18
N HIS A 58 8.53 -11.77 -4.23
CA HIS A 58 7.29 -12.42 -4.64
C HIS A 58 6.71 -13.32 -3.54
N LEU A 59 7.56 -14.12 -2.87
CA LEU A 59 7.12 -14.96 -1.74
C LEU A 59 6.59 -14.11 -0.57
N GLY A 60 7.27 -13.01 -0.24
CA GLY A 60 6.85 -12.07 0.81
C GLY A 60 5.50 -11.42 0.50
N ILE A 61 5.34 -10.87 -0.70
CA ILE A 61 4.09 -10.23 -1.15
C ILE A 61 2.95 -11.25 -1.20
N THR A 62 3.18 -12.43 -1.76
CA THR A 62 2.16 -13.49 -1.84
C THR A 62 1.71 -13.93 -0.46
N SER A 63 2.65 -14.14 0.47
CA SER A 63 2.35 -14.52 1.85
C SER A 63 1.58 -13.41 2.58
N LEU A 64 1.98 -12.15 2.39
CA LEU A 64 1.31 -10.99 2.98
C LEU A 64 -0.14 -10.88 2.47
N LEU A 65 -0.34 -10.90 1.16
CA LEU A 65 -1.66 -10.81 0.54
C LEU A 65 -2.54 -12.01 0.93
N PHE A 66 -1.96 -13.20 1.06
CA PHE A 66 -2.67 -14.37 1.56
C PHE A 66 -3.15 -14.18 3.00
N ILE A 67 -2.27 -13.74 3.91
CA ILE A 67 -2.64 -13.47 5.32
C ILE A 67 -3.68 -12.35 5.41
N VAL A 68 -3.52 -11.27 4.65
CA VAL A 68 -4.51 -10.19 4.56
C VAL A 68 -5.85 -10.75 4.08
N GLY A 69 -5.85 -11.58 3.02
CA GLY A 69 -7.03 -12.28 2.53
C GLY A 69 -7.71 -13.16 3.58
N LEU A 70 -6.94 -13.93 4.37
CA LEU A 70 -7.48 -14.74 5.48
C LEU A 70 -8.07 -13.89 6.61
N SER A 71 -7.54 -12.68 6.82
CA SER A 71 -8.04 -11.75 7.84
C SER A 71 -9.35 -11.05 7.42
N LEU A 72 -9.69 -11.08 6.13
CA LEU A 72 -10.96 -10.59 5.62
C LEU A 72 -12.07 -11.57 5.95
N SER A 73 -12.78 -11.33 7.05
CA SER A 73 -13.99 -12.11 7.33
C SER A 73 -15.15 -11.66 6.43
N PRO A 74 -15.85 -12.59 5.74
CA PRO A 74 -17.07 -12.26 5.00
C PRO A 74 -18.15 -11.62 5.90
N LYS A 75 -18.09 -11.89 7.22
CA LYS A 75 -18.96 -11.26 8.22
C LYS A 75 -18.73 -9.76 8.33
N VAL A 76 -17.47 -9.29 8.31
CA VAL A 76 -17.17 -7.84 8.33
C VAL A 76 -17.71 -7.16 7.09
N ILE A 77 -17.55 -7.77 5.90
CA ILE A 77 -18.15 -7.26 4.66
C ILE A 77 -19.67 -7.19 4.77
N ARG A 78 -20.32 -8.17 5.42
CA ARG A 78 -21.78 -8.14 5.61
C ARG A 78 -22.24 -7.09 6.63
N GLU A 79 -21.46 -6.84 7.68
CA GLU A 79 -21.79 -5.94 8.78
C GLU A 79 -21.64 -4.46 8.39
N VAL A 80 -20.57 -4.11 7.67
CA VAL A 80 -20.29 -2.72 7.25
C VAL A 80 -20.43 -2.48 5.74
N GLY A 81 -20.79 -3.49 4.95
CA GLY A 81 -20.71 -3.46 3.49
C GLY A 81 -21.50 -2.34 2.82
N LYS A 82 -22.72 -2.05 3.28
CA LYS A 82 -23.50 -0.93 2.72
C LYS A 82 -22.82 0.41 2.96
N VAL A 83 -22.34 0.64 4.19
CA VAL A 83 -21.66 1.88 4.56
C VAL A 83 -20.34 2.00 3.79
N ALA A 84 -19.56 0.92 3.75
CA ALA A 84 -18.29 0.87 3.02
C ALA A 84 -18.47 1.05 1.50
N LEU A 85 -19.53 0.50 0.91
CA LEU A 85 -19.83 0.67 -0.52
C LEU A 85 -20.21 2.12 -0.84
N VAL A 86 -21.13 2.71 -0.07
CA VAL A 86 -21.57 4.09 -0.29
C VAL A 86 -20.41 5.05 -0.04
N ALA A 87 -19.64 4.85 1.03
CA ALA A 87 -18.49 5.68 1.35
C ALA A 87 -17.36 5.52 0.32
N GLY A 88 -17.07 4.29 -0.12
CA GLY A 88 -16.04 4.01 -1.13
C GLY A 88 -16.37 4.60 -2.49
N ILE A 89 -17.59 4.35 -3.01
CA ILE A 89 -18.05 4.95 -4.28
C ILE A 89 -18.10 6.47 -4.16
N GLY A 90 -18.66 6.99 -3.05
CA GLY A 90 -18.75 8.42 -2.81
C GLY A 90 -17.37 9.08 -2.78
N GLN A 91 -16.41 8.47 -2.10
CA GLN A 91 -15.03 8.97 -2.06
C GLN A 91 -14.37 8.93 -3.45
N VAL A 92 -14.51 7.84 -4.21
CA VAL A 92 -13.95 7.72 -5.56
C VAL A 92 -14.50 8.81 -6.48
N VAL A 93 -15.83 8.96 -6.54
CA VAL A 93 -16.48 9.99 -7.37
C VAL A 93 -16.02 11.38 -6.95
N PHE A 94 -16.01 11.66 -5.64
CA PHE A 94 -15.60 12.95 -5.11
C PHE A 94 -14.14 13.29 -5.46
N THR A 95 -13.22 12.34 -5.29
CA THR A 95 -11.79 12.54 -5.57
C THR A 95 -11.48 12.63 -7.05
N VAL A 96 -12.16 11.87 -7.92
CA VAL A 96 -12.04 12.03 -9.38
C VAL A 96 -12.52 13.41 -9.81
N ILE A 97 -13.68 13.87 -9.34
CA ILE A 97 -14.21 15.19 -9.71
C ILE A 97 -13.24 16.30 -9.27
N LEU A 98 -12.78 16.26 -8.02
CA LEU A 98 -11.84 17.27 -7.53
C LEU A 98 -10.48 17.19 -8.24
N GLY A 99 -9.93 15.99 -8.43
CA GLY A 99 -8.67 15.80 -9.15
C GLY A 99 -8.75 16.28 -10.60
N PHE A 100 -9.90 16.09 -11.25
CA PHE A 100 -10.15 16.59 -12.60
C PHE A 100 -10.20 18.12 -12.62
N LEU A 101 -10.95 18.74 -11.71
CA LEU A 101 -11.02 20.20 -11.63
C LEU A 101 -9.66 20.84 -11.30
N ILE A 102 -8.91 20.24 -10.38
CA ILE A 102 -7.57 20.71 -10.00
C ILE A 102 -6.58 20.54 -11.17
N SER A 103 -6.60 19.42 -11.89
CA SER A 103 -5.70 19.23 -13.03
C SER A 103 -5.98 20.19 -14.18
N LEU A 104 -7.25 20.59 -14.39
CA LEU A 104 -7.57 21.64 -15.36
C LEU A 104 -6.96 23.00 -14.98
N THR A 105 -6.87 23.36 -13.69
CA THR A 105 -6.23 24.62 -13.27
C THR A 105 -4.71 24.62 -13.50
N PHE A 106 -4.09 23.44 -13.59
CA PHE A 106 -2.70 23.28 -14.02
C PHE A 106 -2.50 23.36 -15.54
N GLY A 107 -3.57 23.56 -16.32
CA GLY A 107 -3.50 23.70 -17.78
C GLY A 107 -3.43 22.38 -18.55
N PHE A 108 -3.71 21.25 -17.90
CA PHE A 108 -3.82 19.96 -18.60
C PHE A 108 -5.07 19.92 -19.48
N ASN A 109 -5.00 19.19 -20.60
CA ASN A 109 -6.18 18.94 -21.42
C ASN A 109 -7.16 17.99 -20.72
N THR A 110 -8.41 17.95 -21.17
CA THR A 110 -9.48 17.14 -20.56
C THR A 110 -9.11 15.67 -20.40
N LEU A 111 -8.48 15.07 -21.40
CA LEU A 111 -8.13 13.66 -21.40
C LEU A 111 -7.04 13.37 -20.36
N THR A 112 -5.95 14.15 -20.36
CA THR A 112 -4.88 14.08 -19.37
C THR A 112 -5.40 14.33 -17.95
N SER A 113 -6.30 15.29 -17.77
CA SER A 113 -6.94 15.59 -16.50
C SER A 113 -7.74 14.42 -15.94
N VAL A 114 -8.50 13.71 -16.79
CA VAL A 114 -9.24 12.51 -16.38
C VAL A 114 -8.27 11.41 -15.94
N TYR A 115 -7.22 11.14 -16.73
CA TYR A 115 -6.22 10.13 -16.38
C TYR A 115 -5.54 10.43 -15.04
N LEU A 116 -5.11 11.67 -14.83
CA LEU A 116 -4.48 12.07 -13.56
C LEU A 116 -5.46 11.94 -12.39
N ALA A 117 -6.69 12.40 -12.55
CA ALA A 117 -7.71 12.34 -11.50
C ALA A 117 -7.99 10.91 -11.05
N VAL A 118 -8.16 9.99 -12.01
CA VAL A 118 -8.36 8.56 -11.75
C VAL A 118 -7.13 7.94 -11.10
N ALA A 119 -5.92 8.24 -11.60
CA ALA A 119 -4.67 7.69 -11.06
C ALA A 119 -4.44 8.06 -9.59
N PHE A 120 -4.82 9.29 -9.18
CA PHE A 120 -4.66 9.75 -7.79
C PHE A 120 -5.78 9.33 -6.83
N THR A 121 -6.86 8.73 -7.33
CA THR A 121 -8.05 8.43 -6.53
C THR A 121 -7.88 7.21 -5.61
N PHE A 122 -7.14 6.19 -6.07
CA PHE A 122 -7.05 4.91 -5.38
C PHE A 122 -6.04 4.95 -4.23
N SER A 123 -6.43 4.35 -3.09
CA SER A 123 -5.56 4.23 -1.92
C SER A 123 -4.78 2.92 -1.95
N SER A 124 -3.66 2.84 -1.21
CA SER A 124 -2.90 1.60 -1.10
C SER A 124 -3.46 0.69 0.00
N THR A 125 -4.12 -0.41 -0.40
CA THR A 125 -4.73 -1.40 0.50
C THR A 125 -3.71 -2.03 1.46
N ILE A 126 -2.52 -2.36 0.96
CA ILE A 126 -1.44 -2.97 1.76
C ILE A 126 -1.01 -2.03 2.89
N ILE A 127 -0.82 -0.75 2.59
CA ILE A 127 -0.32 0.23 3.57
C ILE A 127 -1.35 0.47 4.66
N ILE A 128 -2.60 0.74 4.29
CA ILE A 128 -3.65 1.06 5.26
C ILE A 128 -4.00 -0.17 6.12
N SER A 129 -4.10 -1.36 5.52
CA SER A 129 -4.35 -2.59 6.28
C SER A 129 -3.20 -2.90 7.25
N LYS A 130 -1.95 -2.70 6.83
CA LYS A 130 -0.79 -2.84 7.70
C LYS A 130 -0.78 -1.82 8.85
N LEU A 131 -1.09 -0.56 8.58
CA LEU A 131 -1.19 0.48 9.61
C LEU A 131 -2.27 0.18 10.64
N LEU A 132 -3.45 -0.29 10.20
CA LEU A 132 -4.52 -0.73 11.10
C LEU A 132 -4.10 -1.96 11.92
N SER A 133 -3.38 -2.90 11.30
CA SER A 133 -2.86 -4.09 11.98
C SER A 133 -1.81 -3.74 13.04
N ASP A 134 -0.86 -2.86 12.71
CA ASP A 134 0.20 -2.42 13.63
C ASP A 134 -0.37 -1.65 14.83
N LYS A 135 -1.46 -0.91 14.63
CA LYS A 135 -2.22 -0.26 15.72
C LYS A 135 -3.21 -1.17 16.43
N ARG A 136 -3.41 -2.41 15.96
CA ARG A 136 -4.43 -3.38 16.43
C ARG A 136 -5.88 -2.89 16.29
N ASP A 137 -6.12 -2.01 15.32
CA ASP A 137 -7.41 -1.36 15.08
C ASP A 137 -8.29 -2.05 14.02
N THR A 138 -7.84 -3.18 13.46
CA THR A 138 -8.55 -3.90 12.37
C THR A 138 -9.98 -4.32 12.71
N ASN A 139 -10.27 -4.55 14.00
CA ASN A 139 -11.59 -4.97 14.48
C ASN A 139 -12.49 -3.81 14.94
N THR A 140 -11.98 -2.57 14.97
CA THR A 140 -12.76 -1.38 15.30
C THR A 140 -13.77 -1.06 14.20
N LEU A 141 -14.83 -0.31 14.51
CA LEU A 141 -15.84 0.07 13.50
C LEU A 141 -15.22 0.82 12.32
N TYR A 142 -14.37 1.82 12.59
CA TYR A 142 -13.73 2.59 11.54
C TYR A 142 -12.69 1.76 10.77
N GLY A 143 -11.97 0.85 11.44
CA GLY A 143 -11.04 -0.07 10.79
C GLY A 143 -11.74 -1.02 9.82
N LYS A 144 -12.88 -1.60 10.26
CA LYS A 144 -13.75 -2.43 9.40
C LYS A 144 -14.29 -1.65 8.20
N ILE A 145 -14.77 -0.41 8.42
CA ILE A 145 -15.26 0.45 7.33
C ILE A 145 -14.13 0.81 6.36
N ALA A 146 -12.94 1.17 6.87
CA ALA A 146 -11.76 1.48 6.05
C ALA A 146 -11.34 0.29 5.19
N ILE A 147 -11.22 -0.91 5.77
CA ILE A 147 -10.92 -2.13 5.03
C ILE A 147 -12.01 -2.41 3.98
N GLY A 148 -13.29 -2.24 4.34
CA GLY A 148 -14.40 -2.39 3.39
C GLY A 148 -14.32 -1.40 2.22
N MET A 149 -13.99 -0.13 2.47
CA MET A 149 -13.83 0.88 1.42
C MET A 149 -12.66 0.54 0.48
N LEU A 150 -11.54 0.05 1.02
CA LEU A 150 -10.38 -0.38 0.22
C LEU A 150 -10.75 -1.53 -0.74
N LEU A 151 -11.53 -2.50 -0.28
CA LEU A 151 -12.00 -3.58 -1.15
C LEU A 151 -12.88 -3.07 -2.30
N VAL A 152 -13.76 -2.10 -2.01
CA VAL A 152 -14.60 -1.47 -3.03
C VAL A 152 -13.74 -0.70 -4.04
N GLN A 153 -12.75 0.04 -3.56
CA GLN A 153 -11.78 0.75 -4.41
C GLN A 153 -11.01 -0.22 -5.32
N ASP A 154 -10.50 -1.34 -4.79
CA ASP A 154 -9.73 -2.32 -5.56
C ASP A 154 -10.57 -2.96 -6.68
N VAL A 155 -11.86 -3.23 -6.43
CA VAL A 155 -12.79 -3.72 -7.47
C VAL A 155 -12.99 -2.67 -8.56
N ILE A 156 -13.22 -1.41 -8.18
CA ILE A 156 -13.37 -0.31 -9.14
C ILE A 156 -12.09 -0.12 -9.95
N ALA A 157 -10.92 -0.11 -9.30
CA ALA A 157 -9.62 0.02 -9.94
C ALA A 157 -9.39 -1.09 -10.97
N THR A 158 -9.72 -2.34 -10.61
CA THR A 158 -9.61 -3.48 -11.51
C THR A 158 -10.48 -3.29 -12.76
N ILE A 159 -11.72 -2.82 -12.61
CA ILE A 159 -12.62 -2.56 -13.74
C ILE A 159 -12.12 -1.41 -14.62
N VAL A 160 -11.52 -0.38 -14.02
CA VAL A 160 -11.01 0.79 -14.75
C VAL A 160 -9.70 0.48 -15.50
N LEU A 161 -8.90 -0.46 -14.99
CA LEU A 161 -7.60 -0.81 -15.56
C LEU A 161 -7.68 -1.82 -16.71
N ILE A 162 -8.71 -2.67 -16.73
CA ILE A 162 -9.01 -3.62 -17.81
C ILE A 162 -9.61 -2.88 -19.01
#